data_AF-A0A953TZB7-F1
#
_entry.id   AF-A0A953TZB7-F1
#
_cell.length_a   1.000
_cell.length_b   1.000
_cell.length_c   1.000
_cell.angle_alpha   90.00
_cell.angle_beta   90.00
_cell.angle_gamma   90.00
#
_symmetry.space_group_name_H-M   'P 1'
#
loop_
_entity.id
_entity.type
_entity.pdbx_description
1 polymer ?
#
loop_
_entity_poly.entity_id
_entity_poly.type
_entity_poly.pdbx_seq_one_letter_code
_entity_poly.pdbx_strand_id
1 'polypeptide(L)'
;MTLVAGTKLGPYEILAPLGAGGMGEVYRARDARLGREVAIKILPASFSSDPERLRRFEQEARAASALNHPNILAIYDIGSRDGAPFLVTELLEGETLRERLRSGLLPVRKAAEFGVQMAQGV
;
A
#
# COMPACT_ATOMS: atom_id res chain seq x y z
N MET A 1 14.78 -5.74 0.68
CA MET A 1 15.56 -6.21 1.85
C MET A 1 14.53 -6.32 2.93
N THR A 2 14.22 -7.55 3.37
CA THR A 2 13.03 -7.76 4.18
C THR A 2 13.21 -7.13 5.56
N LEU A 3 12.29 -6.22 5.93
CA LEU A 3 12.33 -5.58 7.24
C LEU A 3 11.83 -6.54 8.33
N VAL A 4 12.47 -6.47 9.49
CA VAL A 4 12.09 -7.26 10.68
C VAL A 4 11.20 -6.44 11.61
N ALA A 5 10.41 -7.13 12.44
CA ALA A 5 9.62 -6.48 13.49
C ALA A 5 10.51 -5.61 14.40
N GLY A 6 10.00 -4.45 14.83
CA GLY A 6 10.73 -3.43 15.59
C GLY A 6 11.59 -2.49 14.73
N THR A 7 11.73 -2.76 13.42
CA THR A 7 12.41 -1.83 12.52
C THR A 7 11.66 -0.49 12.45
N LYS A 8 12.38 0.62 12.57
CA LYS A 8 11.78 1.96 12.47
C LYS A 8 11.97 2.59 11.09
N LEU A 9 10.90 3.23 10.61
CA LEU A 9 10.86 4.09 9.42
C LEU A 9 10.32 5.44 9.88
N GLY A 10 11.21 6.35 10.30
CA GLY A 10 10.79 7.59 10.96
C GLY A 10 9.89 7.30 12.19
N PRO A 11 8.64 7.79 12.23
CA PRO A 11 7.71 7.56 13.33
C PRO A 11 7.02 6.20 13.30
N TYR A 12 7.23 5.40 12.25
CA TYR A 12 6.56 4.13 12.05
C TYR A 12 7.43 2.95 12.52
N GLU A 13 6.83 2.01 13.24
CA GLU A 13 7.49 0.79 13.68
C GLU A 13 6.88 -0.43 13.00
N ILE A 14 7.69 -1.21 12.29
CA ILE A 14 7.26 -2.44 11.61
C ILE A 14 6.82 -3.48 12.65
N LEU A 15 5.63 -4.04 12.47
CA LEU A 15 5.08 -5.09 13.32
C LEU A 15 5.19 -6.47 12.66
N ALA A 16 4.80 -6.59 11.39
CA ALA A 16 4.80 -7.87 10.68
C ALA A 16 4.77 -7.67 9.14
N PRO A 17 5.27 -8.62 8.34
CA PRO A 17 5.03 -8.63 6.90
C PRO A 17 3.56 -8.91 6.59
N LEU A 18 3.01 -8.26 5.56
CA LEU A 18 1.65 -8.49 5.03
C LEU A 18 1.66 -9.15 3.65
N GLY A 19 2.65 -8.83 2.82
CA GLY A 19 2.74 -9.43 1.49
C GLY A 19 3.95 -8.92 0.71
N ALA A 20 4.27 -9.60 -0.38
CA ALA A 20 5.34 -9.21 -1.29
C ALA A 20 4.95 -9.53 -2.74
N GLY A 21 5.47 -8.74 -3.69
CA GLY A 21 5.28 -8.96 -5.11
C GLY A 21 6.21 -8.10 -5.97
N GLY A 22 5.96 -8.06 -7.28
CA GLY A 22 6.81 -7.33 -8.22
C GLY A 22 6.90 -5.82 -7.98
N MET A 23 5.96 -5.24 -7.22
CA MET A 23 5.95 -3.83 -6.83
C MET A 23 6.42 -3.59 -5.40
N GLY A 24 7.14 -4.53 -4.79
CA GLY A 24 7.75 -4.38 -3.48
C GLY A 24 7.09 -5.20 -2.37
N GLU A 25 7.49 -4.87 -1.14
CA GLU A 25 7.10 -5.56 0.09
C GLU A 25 6.11 -4.65 0.87
N VAL A 26 5.10 -5.24 1.50
CA VAL A 26 4.10 -4.54 2.32
C VAL A 26 4.16 -5.07 3.73
N TYR A 27 4.16 -4.15 4.70
CA TYR A 27 4.26 -4.45 6.13
C TYR A 27 3.13 -3.79 6.91
N ARG A 28 2.68 -4.45 7.97
CA ARG A 28 1.90 -3.84 9.03
C ARG A 28 2.85 -3.06 9.92
N ALA A 29 2.51 -1.83 10.26
CA ALA A 29 3.31 -0.98 11.12
C ALA A 29 2.44 -0.18 12.08
N ARG A 30 3.04 0.35 13.15
CA ARG A 30 2.39 1.28 14.08
C ARG A 30 2.90 2.70 13.85
N ASP A 31 1.99 3.66 13.66
CA ASP A 31 2.32 5.08 13.74
C ASP A 31 2.38 5.51 15.21
N ALA A 32 3.58 5.74 15.73
CA ALA A 32 3.76 6.11 17.13
C ALA A 32 3.20 7.50 17.48
N ARG A 33 2.97 8.38 16.50
CA ARG A 33 2.45 9.74 16.73
C ARG A 33 0.94 9.73 16.96
N LEU A 34 0.24 8.85 16.24
CA LEU A 34 -1.23 8.78 16.22
C LEU A 34 -1.79 7.54 16.92
N GLY A 35 -0.93 6.58 17.28
CA GLY A 35 -1.32 5.36 18.00
C GLY A 35 -2.09 4.34 17.16
N ARG A 36 -2.12 4.48 15.83
CA ARG A 36 -2.86 3.61 14.88
C ARG A 36 -1.94 2.64 14.15
N GLU A 37 -2.51 1.54 13.68
CA GLU A 37 -1.84 0.65 12.72
C GLU A 37 -2.03 1.16 11.29
N VAL A 38 -1.02 0.93 10.45
CA VAL A 38 -0.94 1.36 9.05
C VAL A 38 -0.32 0.25 8.21
N ALA A 39 -0.53 0.30 6.89
CA ALA A 39 0.23 -0.51 5.95
C ALA A 39 1.35 0.34 5.34
N ILE A 40 2.57 -0.21 5.27
CA ILE A 40 3.71 0.44 4.64
C ILE A 40 4.16 -0.41 3.46
N LYS A 41 4.09 0.16 2.26
CA LYS A 41 4.61 -0.44 1.04
C LYS A 41 5.97 0.14 0.71
N ILE A 42 6.99 -0.70 0.67
CA ILE A 42 8.36 -0.33 0.33
C ILE A 42 8.63 -0.74 -1.12
N LEU A 43 9.07 0.20 -1.94
CA LEU A 43 9.40 -0.08 -3.32
C LEU A 43 10.79 -0.74 -3.43
N PRO A 44 11.01 -1.59 -4.44
CA PRO A 44 12.33 -2.16 -4.71
C PRO A 44 13.38 -1.07 -5.00
N ALA A 45 14.64 -1.31 -4.65
CA ALA A 45 15.75 -0.38 -4.95
C ALA A 45 15.94 -0.10 -6.45
N SER A 46 15.44 -0.96 -7.34
CA SER A 46 15.43 -0.70 -8.79
C SER A 46 14.49 0.42 -9.20
N PHE A 47 13.55 0.83 -8.34
CA PHE A 47 12.73 2.03 -8.56
C PHE A 47 13.47 3.31 -8.21
N SER A 48 14.37 3.28 -7.21
CA SER A 48 15.11 4.47 -6.79
C SER A 48 16.26 4.84 -7.73
N SER A 49 16.74 3.90 -8.56
CA SER A 49 17.79 4.18 -9.55
C SER A 49 17.30 4.93 -10.80
N ASP A 50 15.98 5.07 -10.97
CA ASP A 50 15.37 5.80 -12.09
C ASP A 50 14.65 7.05 -11.56
N PRO A 51 15.23 8.25 -11.73
CA PRO A 51 14.65 9.50 -11.25
C PRO A 51 13.25 9.78 -11.82
N GLU A 52 12.96 9.31 -13.03
CA GLU A 52 11.67 9.54 -13.66
C GLU A 52 10.57 8.70 -13.01
N ARG A 53 10.89 7.44 -12.67
CA ARG A 53 10.01 6.57 -11.89
C ARG A 53 9.74 7.10 -10.49
N LEU A 54 10.78 7.60 -9.82
CA LEU A 54 10.61 8.21 -8.50
C LEU A 54 9.68 9.42 -8.55
N ARG A 55 9.89 10.30 -9.54
CA ARG A 55 9.03 11.48 -9.76
C ARG A 55 7.57 11.07 -10.02
N ARG A 56 7.33 10.04 -10.85
CA ARG A 56 5.98 9.54 -11.12
C ARG A 56 5.33 8.96 -9.87
N PHE A 57 6.08 8.18 -9.09
CA PHE A 57 5.59 7.64 -7.82
C PHE A 57 5.15 8.73 -6.84
N GLU A 58 5.98 9.76 -6.63
CA GLU A 58 5.64 10.89 -5.77
C GLU A 58 4.42 11.67 -6.29
N GLN A 59 4.32 11.87 -7.60
CA GLN A 59 3.20 12.56 -8.23
C GLN A 59 1.90 11.78 -8.07
N GLU A 60 1.91 10.47 -8.31
CA GLU A 60 0.75 9.58 -8.12
C GLU A 60 0.33 9.51 -6.65
N ALA A 61 1.30 9.36 -5.73
CA ALA A 61 1.01 9.36 -4.31
C ALA A 61 0.36 10.67 -3.84
N ARG A 62 0.87 11.82 -4.32
CA ARG A 62 0.27 13.13 -4.02
C ARG A 62 -1.14 13.25 -4.58
N ALA A 63 -1.35 12.87 -5.84
CA ALA A 63 -2.66 12.91 -6.47
C ALA A 63 -3.68 12.02 -5.74
N ALA A 64 -3.30 10.78 -5.43
CA ALA A 64 -4.16 9.85 -4.70
C ALA A 64 -4.42 10.28 -3.23
N SER A 65 -3.45 10.93 -2.57
CA SER A 65 -3.64 11.45 -1.20
C SER A 65 -4.67 12.58 -1.10
N ALA A 66 -4.94 13.28 -2.21
CA ALA A 66 -5.96 14.33 -2.26
C ALA A 66 -7.39 13.76 -2.39
N LEU A 67 -7.54 12.45 -2.62
CA LEU A 67 -8.82 11.80 -2.78
C LEU A 67 -9.29 11.24 -1.44
N ASN A 68 -10.56 11.48 -1.12
CA ASN A 68 -11.23 10.90 0.03
C ASN A 68 -12.49 10.16 -0.45
N HIS A 69 -12.35 8.88 -0.76
CA HIS A 69 -13.42 8.07 -1.35
C HIS A 69 -13.34 6.62 -0.83
N PRO A 70 -14.48 5.97 -0.48
CA PRO A 70 -14.48 4.62 0.10
C PRO A 70 -13.90 3.52 -0.80
N ASN A 71 -13.75 3.78 -2.11
CA ASN A 71 -13.16 2.84 -3.07
C ASN A 71 -11.73 3.21 -3.49
N ILE A 72 -11.10 4.19 -2.83
CA ILE A 72 -9.73 4.61 -3.07
C ILE A 72 -8.95 4.47 -1.78
N LEU A 73 -7.85 3.72 -1.82
CA LEU A 73 -6.99 3.50 -0.66
C LEU A 73 -6.43 4.84 -0.15
N ALA A 74 -6.68 5.17 1.11
CA ALA A 74 -6.20 6.40 1.71
C ALA A 74 -4.67 6.35 1.92
N ILE A 75 -3.99 7.38 1.42
CA ILE A 75 -2.56 7.60 1.63
C ILE A 75 -2.38 8.57 2.79
N TYR A 76 -1.62 8.16 3.79
CA TYR A 76 -1.34 8.98 4.96
C TYR A 76 0.01 9.69 4.89
N ASP A 77 1.00 9.08 4.23
CA ASP A 77 2.36 9.61 4.20
C ASP A 77 3.19 8.99 3.07
N ILE A 78 4.28 9.65 2.71
CA ILE A 78 5.31 9.17 1.79
C ILE A 78 6.68 9.50 2.38
N GLY A 79 7.62 8.58 2.26
CA GLY A 79 8.98 8.81 2.75
C GLY A 79 10.02 8.01 2.00
N SER A 80 11.26 8.14 2.44
CA SER A 80 12.39 7.37 1.92
C SER A 80 13.29 6.94 3.07
N ARG A 81 13.84 5.73 2.95
CA ARG A 81 14.88 5.22 3.84
C ARG A 81 16.00 4.63 3.01
N ASP A 82 17.23 5.05 3.26
CA ASP A 82 18.42 4.54 2.58
C ASP A 82 18.28 4.61 1.04
N GLY A 83 17.57 5.63 0.55
CA GLY A 83 17.23 5.82 -0.86
C GLY A 83 16.02 5.02 -1.37
N ALA A 84 15.49 4.07 -0.60
CA ALA A 84 14.31 3.30 -0.96
C ALA A 84 13.01 4.04 -0.57
N PRO A 85 12.16 4.44 -1.53
CA PRO A 85 10.91 5.10 -1.24
C PRO A 85 9.88 4.13 -0.65
N PHE A 86 9.05 4.65 0.26
CA PHE A 86 7.93 3.92 0.84
C PHE A 86 6.67 4.78 0.91
N LEU A 87 5.52 4.11 0.88
CA LEU A 87 4.19 4.70 1.01
C LEU A 87 3.53 4.19 2.29
N VAL A 88 2.87 5.09 3.03
CA VAL A 88 2.08 4.74 4.21
C VAL A 88 0.60 4.93 3.87
N THR A 89 -0.18 3.89 4.08
CA THR A 89 -1.62 3.88 3.78
C THR A 89 -2.42 3.42 4.99
N GLU A 90 -3.73 3.52 4.87
CA GLU A 90 -4.62 2.78 5.77
C GLU A 90 -4.31 1.28 5.74
N LEU A 91 -4.53 0.63 6.87
CA LEU A 91 -4.46 -0.82 7.00
C LEU A 91 -5.87 -1.37 6.78
N LEU A 92 -6.05 -2.11 5.69
CA LEU A 92 -7.29 -2.82 5.40
C LEU A 92 -7.21 -4.25 5.94
N GLU A 93 -8.26 -4.66 6.64
CA GLU A 93 -8.45 -6.04 7.08
C GLU A 93 -9.28 -6.81 6.05
N GLY A 94 -8.89 -8.05 5.75
CA GLY A 94 -9.58 -8.90 4.78
C GLY A 94 -8.63 -9.65 3.85
N GLU A 95 -9.14 -10.08 2.70
CA GLU A 95 -8.38 -10.76 1.65
C GLU A 95 -8.34 -9.92 0.37
N THR A 96 -7.28 -10.07 -0.42
CA THR A 96 -7.19 -9.48 -1.75
C THR A 96 -8.13 -10.19 -2.73
N LEU A 97 -8.57 -9.48 -3.78
CA LEU A 97 -9.33 -10.11 -4.87
C LEU A 97 -8.57 -11.29 -5.49
N ARG A 98 -7.24 -11.23 -5.56
CA ARG A 98 -6.39 -12.32 -6.06
C ARG A 98 -6.52 -13.58 -5.20
N GLU A 99 -6.48 -13.43 -3.88
CA GLU A 99 -6.65 -14.55 -2.94
C GLU A 99 -8.05 -15.12 -3.05
N ARG A 100 -9.08 -14.25 -3.08
CA ARG A 100 -10.47 -14.68 -3.24
C ARG A 100 -10.69 -15.51 -4.51
N LEU A 101 -10.02 -15.15 -5.61
CA LEU A 101 -10.15 -15.85 -6.90
C LEU A 101 -9.46 -17.22 -6.91
N ARG A 102 -8.51 -17.50 -5.99
CA ARG A 102 -7.92 -18.84 -5.83
C ARG A 102 -8.94 -19.85 -5.32
N SER A 103 -9.94 -19.41 -4.58
CA SER A 103 -11.04 -20.23 -4.08
C SER A 103 -12.11 -20.52 -5.14
N GLY A 104 -11.88 -20.13 -6.40
CA GLY A 104 -12.78 -20.36 -7.52
C GLY A 104 -13.49 -19.10 -8.02
N LEU A 105 -14.25 -19.27 -9.10
CA LEU A 105 -14.94 -18.19 -9.80
C LEU A 105 -15.90 -17.42 -8.88
N LEU A 106 -16.05 -16.13 -9.16
CA LEU A 106 -17.04 -15.28 -8.51
C LEU A 106 -18.41 -15.46 -9.17
N PRO A 107 -19.51 -15.48 -8.40
CA PRO A 107 -20.84 -15.30 -8.96
C PRO A 107 -20.91 -13.98 -9.75
N VAL A 108 -21.58 -14.00 -10.91
CA VAL A 108 -21.68 -12.84 -11.82
C VAL A 108 -22.13 -11.57 -11.09
N ARG A 109 -23.11 -11.69 -10.19
CA ARG A 109 -23.60 -10.57 -9.38
C ARG A 109 -22.48 -9.92 -8.56
N LYS A 110 -21.67 -10.74 -7.89
CA LYS A 110 -20.56 -10.28 -7.04
C LYS A 110 -19.45 -9.63 -7.87
N ALA A 111 -19.18 -10.18 -9.06
CA ALA A 111 -18.25 -9.57 -10.01
C ALA A 111 -18.75 -8.19 -10.48
N ALA A 112 -20.04 -8.06 -10.78
CA ALA A 112 -20.64 -6.77 -11.16
C ALA A 112 -20.58 -5.75 -10.01
N GLU A 113 -20.84 -6.18 -8.77
CA GLU A 113 -20.71 -5.32 -7.57
C GLU A 113 -19.28 -4.77 -7.41
N PHE A 114 -18.26 -5.63 -7.55
CA PHE A 114 -16.86 -5.17 -7.55
C PHE A 114 -16.57 -4.23 -8.70
N GLY A 115 -17.11 -4.50 -9.90
CA GLY A 115 -16.96 -3.61 -11.05
C GLY A 115 -17.54 -2.21 -10.80
N VAL A 116 -18.71 -2.11 -10.17
CA VAL A 116 -19.32 -0.82 -9.79
C VAL A 116 -18.45 -0.08 -8.78
N GLN A 117 -17.96 -0.77 -7.75
CA GLN A 117 -17.07 -0.18 -6.75
C GLN A 117 -15.77 0.35 -7.37
N MET A 118 -15.18 -0.40 -8.31
CA MET A 118 -14.00 0.04 -9.05
C MET A 118 -14.30 1.28 -9.89
N ALA A 119 -15.42 1.28 -10.63
CA ALA A 119 -15.81 2.40 -11.48
C ALA A 119 -16.09 3.69 -10.70
N GLN A 120 -16.53 3.57 -9.44
CA GLN A 120 -16.73 4.72 -8.54
C GLN A 120 -15.40 5.26 -7.97
N GLY A 121 -14.33 4.46 -7.99
CA GLY A 121 -13.00 4.82 -7.47
C GLY A 121 -12.00 5.28 -8.54
N VAL A 122 -12.45 5.60 -9.76
CA VAL A 122 -11.62 6.07 -10.89
C VAL A 122 -11.90 7.53 -11.18
#